data_AF-A0A4V0XMQ6-F1
#
_entry.id   AF-A0A4V0XMQ6-F1
#
_cell.length_a   1.000
_cell.length_b   1.000
_cell.length_c   1.000
_cell.angle_alpha   90.00
_cell.angle_beta   90.00
_cell.angle_gamma   90.00
#
_symmetry.space_group_name_H-M   'P 1'
#
loop_
_entity.id
_entity.type
_entity.pdbx_description
1 polymer ?
#
loop_
_entity_poly.entity_id
_entity_poly.type
_entity_poly.pdbx_seq_one_letter_code
_entity_poly.pdbx_strand_id
1 'polypeptide(L)'
;MISIFEVVFLVMFVAVFFTIISGFWRMRGMANKVFSLAEEEMERKLREGPSNPTAATNATPDSGLCSHCGSRLTANAVECRNCGASLP
;
A
#
# COMPACT_ATOMS: atom_id res chain seq x y z
N MET A 1 3.52 -36.51 45.98
CA MET A 1 2.93 -37.12 44.77
C MET A 1 2.45 -36.00 43.89
N ILE A 2 3.05 -35.80 42.72
CA ILE A 2 2.58 -34.81 41.74
C ILE A 2 1.22 -35.26 41.21
N SER A 3 0.22 -34.39 41.28
CA SER A 3 -1.14 -34.69 40.82
C SER A 3 -1.20 -34.68 39.29
N ILE A 4 -1.98 -35.58 38.71
CA ILE A 4 -2.19 -35.66 37.26
C ILE A 4 -2.71 -34.31 36.71
N PHE A 5 -3.52 -33.60 37.49
CA PHE A 5 -4.03 -32.27 37.14
C PHE A 5 -2.91 -31.23 36.96
N GLU A 6 -1.88 -31.26 37.81
CA GLU A 6 -0.72 -30.37 37.71
C GLU A 6 0.05 -30.62 36.41
N VAL A 7 0.27 -31.89 36.06
CA VAL A 7 0.97 -32.27 34.82
C VAL A 7 0.18 -31.82 33.58
N VAL A 8 -1.13 -32.06 33.57
CA VAL A 8 -2.00 -31.64 32.45
C VAL A 8 -2.03 -30.12 32.32
N PHE A 9 -2.12 -29.41 33.44
CA PHE A 9 -2.12 -27.95 33.45
C PHE A 9 -0.80 -27.39 32.91
N LEU A 10 0.34 -27.94 33.33
CA LEU A 10 1.66 -27.51 32.90
C LEU A 10 1.86 -27.76 31.40
N VAL A 11 1.44 -28.92 30.88
CA VAL A 11 1.51 -29.24 29.44
C VAL A 11 0.65 -28.28 28.61
N MET A 12 -0.58 -27.99 29.06
CA MET A 12 -1.46 -27.03 28.38
C MET A 12 -0.90 -25.62 28.41
N PHE A 13 -0.40 -25.19 29.56
CA PHE A 13 0.19 -23.87 29.73
C PHE A 13 1.43 -23.69 28.84
N VAL A 14 2.31 -24.69 28.80
CA VAL A 14 3.49 -24.69 27.93
C VAL A 14 3.07 -24.66 26.45
N ALA A 15 2.10 -25.47 26.03
CA ALA A 15 1.62 -25.47 24.64
C ALA A 15 1.03 -24.10 24.22
N VAL A 16 0.21 -23.48 25.07
CA VAL A 16 -0.36 -22.15 24.81
C VAL A 16 0.74 -21.08 24.78
N PHE A 17 1.68 -21.13 25.73
CA PHE A 17 2.79 -20.19 25.77
C PHE A 17 3.69 -20.31 24.52
N PHE A 18 4.01 -21.53 24.10
CA PHE A 18 4.78 -21.79 22.88
C PHE A 18 4.06 -21.32 21.62
N THR A 19 2.74 -21.51 21.50
CA THR A 19 1.99 -21.04 20.33
C THR A 19 1.95 -19.51 20.24
N ILE A 20 1.78 -18.82 21.37
CA ILE A 20 1.82 -17.35 21.45
C ILE A 20 3.23 -16.82 21.11
N ILE A 21 4.28 -17.38 21.73
CA ILE A 21 5.66 -16.94 21.47
C ILE A 21 6.08 -17.26 20.04
N SER A 22 5.77 -18.45 19.53
CA SER A 22 6.10 -18.82 18.15
C SER A 22 5.38 -17.91 17.14
N GLY A 23 4.12 -17.56 17.42
CA GLY A 23 3.37 -16.58 16.63
C GLY A 23 4.00 -15.20 16.66
N PHE A 24 4.44 -14.75 17.83
CA PHE A 24 5.08 -13.45 18.02
C PHE A 24 6.46 -13.34 17.34
N TRP A 25 7.28 -14.39 17.41
CA TRP A 25 8.56 -14.46 16.71
C TRP A 25 8.38 -14.47 15.18
N ARG A 26 7.35 -15.16 14.68
CA ARG A 26 7.00 -15.17 13.25
C ARG A 26 6.61 -13.78 12.74
N MET A 27 5.94 -12.97 13.57
CA MET A 27 5.59 -11.57 13.25
C MET A 27 6.81 -10.64 13.25
N ARG A 28 7.74 -10.83 14.19
CA ARG A 28 8.97 -10.02 14.27
C ARG A 28 9.89 -10.18 13.04
N GLY A 29 9.89 -11.36 12.41
CA GLY A 29 10.65 -11.62 11.19
C GLY A 29 10.22 -10.79 9.97
N MET A 30 8.95 -10.35 9.91
CA MET A 30 8.47 -9.46 8.85
C MET A 30 8.66 -7.98 9.18
N ALA A 31 8.63 -7.60 10.46
CA ALA A 31 8.84 -6.22 10.88
C ALA A 31 10.23 -5.68 10.50
N ASN A 32 11.27 -6.52 10.54
CA ASN A 32 12.62 -6.10 10.19
C ASN A 32 12.76 -5.73 8.70
N LYS A 33 11.97 -6.35 7.81
CA LYS A 33 11.96 -6.05 6.37
C LYS A 33 11.18 -4.77 6.05
N VAL A 34 10.10 -4.51 6.79
CA VAL A 34 9.32 -3.28 6.64
C VAL A 34 10.12 -2.09 7.17
N PHE A 35 10.85 -2.28 8.27
CA PHE A 35 11.71 -1.23 8.83
C PHE A 35 12.84 -0.84 7.87
N SER A 36 13.51 -1.82 7.25
CA SER A 36 14.56 -1.54 6.25
C SER A 36 14.03 -0.85 4.99
N LEU A 37 12.86 -1.25 4.49
CA LEU A 37 12.22 -0.58 3.34
C LEU A 37 11.76 0.85 3.69
N ALA A 38 11.28 1.07 4.92
CA ALA A 38 10.88 2.40 5.38
C ALA A 38 12.07 3.36 5.49
N GLU A 39 13.23 2.86 5.92
CA GLU A 39 14.47 3.65 6.01
C GLU A 39 15.00 4.03 4.62
N GLU A 40 14.96 3.11 3.66
CA GLU A 40 15.33 3.38 2.26
C GLU A 40 14.40 4.40 1.58
N GLU A 41 13.09 4.37 1.86
CA GLU A 41 12.14 5.34 1.32
C GLU A 41 12.35 6.75 1.91
N MET A 42 12.71 6.82 3.19
CA MET A 42 12.98 8.09 3.88
C MET A 42 14.26 8.76 3.34
N GLU A 43 15.33 7.99 3.15
CA GLU A 43 16.58 8.46 2.52
C GLU A 43 16.34 8.94 1.08
N ARG A 44 15.50 8.23 0.30
CA ARG A 44 15.13 8.67 -1.06
C ARG A 44 14.40 10.01 -1.03
N LYS A 45 13.40 10.18 -0.17
CA LYS A 45 12.66 11.45 -0.03
C LYS A 45 13.54 12.59 0.48
N LEU A 46 14.50 12.30 1.35
CA LEU A 46 15.45 13.30 1.83
C LEU A 46 16.42 13.74 0.72
N ARG A 47 16.90 12.78 -0.09
CA ARG A 47 17.82 13.03 -1.20
C ARG A 47 17.15 13.70 -2.40
N GLU A 48 15.85 13.48 -2.60
CA GLU A 48 15.06 14.18 -3.62
C GLU A 48 14.69 15.62 -3.20
N GLY A 49 14.84 15.99 -1.92
CA GLY A 49 14.40 17.30 -1.43
C GLY A 49 12.91 17.55 -1.69
N PRO A 50 12.36 18.72 -1.33
CA PRO A 50 10.94 19.01 -1.57
C PRO A 50 10.69 19.34 -3.04
N SER A 51 10.92 18.41 -3.98
CA SER A 51 10.30 18.48 -5.30
C SER A 51 8.86 17.98 -5.18
N ASN A 52 8.02 18.88 -4.68
CA ASN A 52 6.66 19.20 -5.10
C ASN A 52 5.82 18.08 -5.77
N PRO A 53 4.56 17.84 -5.35
CA PRO A 53 3.59 17.09 -6.15
C PRO A 53 3.30 17.81 -7.48
N THR A 54 4.18 17.59 -8.45
CA THR A 54 4.02 18.07 -9.80
C THR A 54 4.66 17.07 -10.75
N ALA A 55 3.92 16.01 -11.01
CA ALA A 55 3.79 15.51 -12.39
C ALA A 55 3.07 16.57 -13.26
N ALA A 56 3.55 17.82 -13.22
CA ALA A 56 3.36 18.79 -14.28
C ALA A 56 4.31 18.39 -15.40
N THR A 57 3.87 17.39 -16.19
CA THR A 57 4.14 17.49 -17.62
C THR A 57 3.12 18.47 -18.17
N ASN A 58 3.64 19.59 -18.65
CA ASN A 58 2.88 20.64 -19.31
C ASN A 58 2.01 20.08 -20.44
N ALA A 59 0.70 20.14 -20.29
CA ALA A 59 -0.25 20.33 -21.37
C ALA A 59 -1.55 20.81 -20.73
N THR A 60 -1.86 22.10 -20.90
CA THR A 60 -3.16 22.65 -21.34
C THR A 60 -4.43 22.22 -20.57
N PRO A 61 -5.49 23.05 -20.47
CA PRO A 61 -6.75 22.65 -19.83
C PRO A 61 -7.52 21.62 -20.67
N ASP A 62 -6.92 20.49 -21.00
CA ASP A 62 -7.56 19.42 -21.74
C ASP A 62 -7.92 18.35 -20.73
N SER A 63 -9.07 18.59 -20.10
CA SER A 63 -9.84 17.57 -19.43
C SER A 63 -9.79 16.29 -20.27
N GLY A 64 -8.97 15.33 -19.85
CA GLY A 64 -8.87 14.00 -20.46
C GLY A 64 -10.17 13.20 -20.33
N LEU A 65 -11.28 13.87 -19.99
CA LEU A 65 -12.63 13.42 -19.86
C LEU A 65 -13.55 14.40 -20.62
N CYS A 66 -14.50 13.85 -21.35
CA CYS A 66 -15.44 14.63 -22.15
C CYS A 66 -16.38 15.41 -21.25
N SER A 67 -16.50 16.72 -21.46
CA SER A 67 -17.46 17.58 -20.75
C SER A 67 -18.92 17.15 -20.97
N HIS A 68 -19.21 16.44 -22.08
CA HIS A 68 -20.56 15.96 -22.40
C HIS A 68 -20.89 14.57 -21.82
N CYS A 69 -19.94 13.64 -21.76
CA CYS A 69 -20.22 12.25 -21.36
C CYS A 69 -19.24 11.64 -20.35
N GLY A 70 -18.21 12.37 -19.93
CA GLY A 70 -17.19 11.91 -18.98
C GLY A 70 -16.23 10.84 -19.52
N SER A 71 -16.37 10.42 -20.78
CA SER A 71 -15.48 9.41 -21.37
C SER A 71 -14.07 9.95 -21.58
N ARG A 72 -13.07 9.07 -21.48
CA ARG A 72 -11.68 9.47 -21.64
C ARG A 72 -11.39 9.93 -23.07
N LEU A 73 -10.74 11.10 -23.19
CA LEU A 73 -10.30 11.63 -24.47
C LEU A 73 -8.82 11.41 -24.68
N THR A 74 -8.49 11.10 -25.93
CA THR A 74 -7.11 11.12 -26.41
C THR A 74 -6.71 12.56 -26.69
N ALA A 75 -5.47 12.94 -26.38
CA ALA A 75 -4.96 14.31 -26.41
C ALA A 75 -5.05 15.07 -27.76
N ASN A 76 -5.61 14.47 -28.82
CA ASN A 76 -5.77 15.05 -30.16
C ASN A 76 -7.13 14.71 -30.81
N ALA A 77 -8.17 14.42 -30.02
CA ALA A 77 -9.49 14.08 -30.56
C ALA A 77 -10.33 15.34 -30.82
N VAL A 78 -10.62 15.62 -32.09
CA VAL A 78 -11.54 16.69 -32.51
C VAL A 78 -13.00 16.36 -32.14
N GLU A 79 -13.31 15.07 -32.00
CA GLU A 79 -14.65 14.57 -31.70
C GLU A 79 -14.58 13.43 -30.67
N CYS A 80 -15.53 13.41 -29.74
CA CYS A 80 -15.62 12.37 -28.74
C CYS A 80 -16.13 11.07 -29.39
N ARG A 81 -15.31 10.01 -29.39
CA ARG A 81 -15.71 8.69 -29.94
C ARG A 81 -16.91 8.04 -29.24
N ASN A 82 -17.22 8.46 -28.01
CA ASN A 82 -18.30 7.86 -27.22
C ASN A 82 -19.65 8.56 -27.41
N CYS A 83 -19.67 9.88 -27.56
CA CYS A 83 -20.92 10.64 -27.65
C CYS A 83 -21.05 11.51 -28.91
N GLY A 84 -20.03 11.56 -29.77
CA GLY A 84 -20.03 12.35 -31.00
C GLY A 84 -19.97 13.87 -30.80
N ALA A 85 -19.71 14.34 -29.58
CA ALA A 85 -19.58 15.77 -29.32
C ALA A 85 -18.26 16.32 -29.89
N SER A 86 -18.32 17.44 -30.60
CA SER A 86 -17.13 18.18 -31.05
C SER A 86 -16.45 18.84 -29.85
N LEU A 87 -15.14 18.66 -29.72
CA LEU A 87 -14.35 19.25 -28.65
C LEU A 87 -13.71 20.56 -29.13
N PRO A 88 -13.59 21.56 -28.23
CA PRO A 88 -13.01 22.86 -28.57
C PRO A 88 -11.51 22.79 -28.85
#